data_AF-A0A8C9S853-F1
#
_entry.id   AF-A0A8C9S853-F1
#
_cell.length_a   1.000
_cell.length_b   1.000
_cell.length_c   1.000
_cell.angle_alpha   90.00
_cell.angle_beta   90.00
_cell.angle_gamma   90.00
#
_symmetry.space_group_name_H-M   'P 1'
#
loop_
_entity.id
_entity.type
_entity.pdbx_description
1 polymer ?
#
loop_
_entity_poly.entity_id
_entity_poly.type
_entity_poly.pdbx_seq_one_letter_code
_entity_poly.pdbx_strand_id
1 'polypeptide(L)'
;MAHYRASESKREQFRRYLEKAGVLDSLTNVLVALYEETDKPNNPLEFLRHHLGAAGPEATDTELLRQEVAELRQKCDRLMEENKELRNKLLHYEPAQGDGAPE
;
A
#
# COMPACT_ATOMS: atom_id res chain seq x y z
N MET A 1 -44.35 16.91 16.07
CA MET A 1 -43.12 17.56 15.52
C MET A 1 -41.82 17.10 16.17
N ALA A 2 -41.80 16.50 17.38
CA ALA A 2 -40.56 16.06 18.03
C ALA A 2 -39.91 14.79 17.40
N HIS A 3 -40.71 13.85 16.89
CA HIS A 3 -40.20 12.62 16.26
C HIS A 3 -39.44 12.87 14.95
N TYR A 4 -39.80 13.91 14.19
CA TYR A 4 -39.16 14.28 12.93
C TYR A 4 -37.71 14.75 13.16
N ARG A 5 -37.49 15.64 14.14
CA ARG A 5 -36.13 16.10 14.53
C ARG A 5 -35.24 14.99 15.10
N ALA A 6 -35.79 14.07 15.88
CA ALA A 6 -35.03 12.94 16.41
C ALA A 6 -34.62 11.95 15.30
N SER A 7 -35.48 11.78 14.28
CA SER A 7 -35.17 10.95 13.11
C SER A 7 -34.14 11.59 12.17
N GLU A 8 -34.18 12.92 12.00
CA GLU A 8 -33.16 13.69 11.28
C GLU A 8 -31.80 13.58 11.98
N SER A 9 -31.78 13.63 13.32
CA SER A 9 -30.55 13.46 14.10
C SER A 9 -29.89 12.10 13.90
N LYS A 10 -30.67 11.00 13.89
CA LYS A 10 -30.13 9.65 13.61
C LYS A 10 -29.61 9.51 12.18
N ARG A 11 -30.33 10.06 11.20
CA ARG A 11 -29.91 10.05 9.79
C ARG A 11 -28.62 10.85 9.58
N GLU A 12 -28.51 12.01 10.23
CA GLU A 12 -27.33 12.86 10.21
C GLU A 12 -26.11 12.15 10.83
N GLN A 13 -26.28 11.53 12.00
CA GLN A 13 -25.23 10.75 12.64
C GLN A 13 -24.75 9.61 11.75
N PHE A 14 -25.67 8.90 11.10
CA PHE A 14 -25.31 7.81 10.18
C PHE A 14 -24.55 8.34 8.95
N ARG A 15 -24.97 9.47 8.38
CA ARG A 15 -24.24 10.09 7.26
C ARG A 15 -22.82 10.48 7.66
N ARG A 16 -22.65 11.15 8.80
CA ARG A 16 -21.33 11.54 9.32
C ARG A 16 -20.45 10.34 9.63
N TYR A 17 -21.04 9.23 10.08
CA TYR A 17 -20.31 7.99 10.29
C TYR A 17 -19.76 7.45 8.96
N LEU A 18 -20.58 7.39 7.91
CA LEU A 18 -20.15 6.94 6.58
C LEU A 18 -19.10 7.85 5.94
N GLU A 19 -19.26 9.16 6.12
CA GLU A 19 -18.31 10.17 5.65
C GLU A 19 -16.97 10.05 6.39
N LYS A 20 -16.99 9.99 7.73
CA LYS A 20 -15.77 9.82 8.53
C LYS A 20 -15.05 8.50 8.24
N ALA A 21 -15.79 7.45 7.90
CA ALA A 21 -15.23 6.15 7.53
C ALA A 21 -14.79 6.07 6.06
N GLY A 22 -14.95 7.14 5.26
CA GLY A 22 -14.55 7.17 3.85
C GLY A 22 -15.44 6.35 2.90
N VAL A 23 -16.59 5.86 3.37
CA VAL A 23 -17.50 5.03 2.56
C VAL A 23 -18.10 5.85 1.41
N LEU A 24 -18.45 7.11 1.68
CA LEU A 24 -19.01 8.00 0.66
C LEU A 24 -17.99 8.33 -0.44
N ASP A 25 -16.72 8.55 -0.06
CA ASP A 25 -15.65 8.83 -1.01
C ASP A 25 -15.36 7.61 -1.89
N SER A 26 -15.29 6.42 -1.29
CA SER A 26 -15.11 5.16 -2.04
C SER A 26 -16.25 4.91 -3.04
N LEU A 27 -17.51 5.07 -2.61
CA LEU A 27 -18.67 4.95 -3.51
C LEU A 27 -18.62 5.99 -4.63
N THR A 28 -18.22 7.22 -4.32
CA THR A 28 -18.10 8.31 -5.30
C THR A 28 -17.02 7.98 -6.34
N ASN A 29 -15.85 7.51 -5.92
CA ASN A 29 -14.76 7.13 -6.81
C ASN A 29 -15.16 6.00 -7.77
N VAL A 30 -15.85 4.97 -7.29
CA VAL A 30 -16.34 3.88 -8.16
C VAL A 30 -17.37 4.38 -9.18
N LEU A 31 -18.26 5.30 -8.78
CA LEU A 31 -19.22 5.91 -9.69
C LEU A 31 -18.56 6.82 -10.73
N VAL A 32 -17.51 7.55 -10.34
CA VAL A 32 -16.69 8.34 -11.27
C VAL A 32 -15.99 7.43 -12.28
N ALA A 33 -15.36 6.33 -11.83
CA ALA A 33 -14.74 5.36 -12.73
C ALA A 33 -15.76 4.76 -13.74
N LEU A 34 -16.97 4.42 -13.26
CA LEU A 34 -18.04 3.98 -14.14
C LEU A 34 -18.49 5.07 -15.13
N TYR A 35 -18.49 6.34 -14.70
CA TYR A 35 -18.86 7.48 -15.54
C TYR A 35 -17.78 7.79 -16.59
N GLU A 36 -16.51 7.63 -16.26
CA GLU A 36 -15.38 7.87 -17.17
C GLU A 36 -15.18 6.74 -18.18
N GLU A 37 -15.75 5.55 -17.93
CA GLU A 37 -15.60 4.44 -18.87
C GLU A 37 -16.15 4.77 -20.26
N THR A 38 -15.30 4.55 -21.26
CA THR A 38 -15.60 4.85 -22.68
C THR A 38 -16.53 3.83 -23.28
N ASP A 39 -16.41 2.56 -22.88
CA ASP A 39 -17.33 1.49 -23.22
C ASP A 39 -18.14 1.12 -21.98
N LYS A 40 -19.40 1.55 -21.94
CA LYS A 40 -20.24 1.33 -20.76
C LYS A 40 -20.50 -0.16 -20.57
N PRO A 41 -20.21 -0.72 -19.37
CA PRO A 41 -20.42 -2.13 -19.14
C PRO A 41 -21.90 -2.47 -19.30
N ASN A 42 -22.20 -3.57 -20.01
CA ASN A 42 -23.56 -4.08 -20.18
C ASN A 42 -24.26 -4.38 -18.85
N ASN A 43 -23.48 -4.63 -17.78
CA ASN A 43 -23.99 -4.80 -16.42
C ASN A 43 -23.24 -3.88 -15.43
N PRO A 44 -23.75 -2.66 -15.19
CA PRO A 44 -23.16 -1.71 -14.24
C PRO A 44 -23.11 -2.21 -12.80
N LEU A 45 -24.06 -3.06 -12.38
CA LEU A 45 -24.08 -3.60 -11.02
C LEU A 45 -22.91 -4.56 -10.78
N GLU A 46 -22.56 -5.39 -11.77
CA GLU A 46 -21.38 -6.26 -11.67
C GLU A 46 -20.08 -5.43 -11.66
N PHE A 47 -20.01 -4.35 -12.45
CA PHE A 47 -18.89 -3.40 -12.39
C PHE A 47 -18.71 -2.83 -10.97
N LEU A 48 -19.80 -2.36 -10.35
CA LEU A 48 -19.78 -1.84 -8.98
C LEU A 48 -19.34 -2.89 -7.98
N ARG A 49 -19.84 -4.13 -8.06
CA ARG A 49 -19.46 -5.22 -7.13
C ARG A 49 -17.97 -5.53 -7.21
N HIS A 50 -17.43 -5.62 -8.43
CA HIS A 50 -16.01 -5.87 -8.64
C HIS A 50 -15.15 -4.71 -8.10
N HIS A 51 -15.52 -3.48 -8.46
CA HIS A 51 -14.75 -2.30 -8.05
C HIS A 51 -14.89 -2.00 -6.56
N LEU A 52 -16.01 -2.27 -5.91
CA LEU A 52 -16.13 -2.13 -4.45
C LEU A 52 -15.40 -3.23 -3.69
N GLY A 53 -15.28 -4.43 -4.27
CA GLY A 53 -14.46 -5.52 -3.71
C GLY A 53 -12.96 -5.31 -3.91
N ALA A 54 -12.56 -4.59 -4.95
CA ALA A 54 -11.17 -4.29 -5.28
C ALA A 54 -10.70 -2.91 -4.76
N ALA A 55 -11.60 -1.93 -4.59
CA ALA A 55 -11.30 -0.58 -4.09
C ALA A 55 -11.26 -0.49 -2.56
N GLY A 56 -10.93 -1.59 -1.88
CA GLY A 56 -10.51 -1.50 -0.50
C GLY A 56 -9.16 -0.76 -0.44
N PRO A 57 -8.91 0.11 0.55
CA PRO A 57 -7.57 0.68 0.79
C PRO A 57 -6.50 -0.41 0.86
N GLU A 58 -6.88 -1.61 1.29
CA GLU A 58 -6.05 -2.81 1.29
C GLU A 58 -5.45 -3.16 -0.07
N ALA A 59 -6.13 -2.96 -1.21
CA ALA A 59 -5.58 -3.38 -2.50
C ALA A 59 -4.41 -2.48 -2.95
N THR A 60 -4.59 -1.16 -2.84
CA THR A 60 -3.54 -0.18 -3.13
C THR A 60 -2.40 -0.28 -2.12
N ASP A 61 -2.72 -0.40 -0.83
CA ASP A 61 -1.71 -0.57 0.22
C ASP A 61 -0.95 -1.89 0.05
N THR A 62 -1.62 -2.97 -0.35
CA THR A 62 -0.97 -4.25 -0.62
C THR A 62 -0.04 -4.16 -1.82
N GLU A 63 -0.42 -3.45 -2.88
CA GLU A 63 0.45 -3.28 -4.05
C GLU A 63 1.67 -2.41 -3.73
N LEU A 64 1.48 -1.31 -2.99
CA LEU A 64 2.57 -0.46 -2.50
C LEU A 64 3.51 -1.25 -1.57
N LEU A 65 2.97 -2.02 -0.63
CA LEU A 65 3.76 -2.88 0.25
C LEU A 65 4.53 -3.96 -0.53
N ARG A 66 3.94 -4.54 -1.57
CA ARG A 66 4.63 -5.51 -2.45
C ARG A 66 5.80 -4.84 -3.17
N GLN A 67 5.60 -3.63 -3.67
CA GLN A 67 6.67 -2.86 -4.31
C GLN A 67 7.79 -2.54 -3.33
N GLU A 68 7.47 -2.05 -2.12
CA GLU A 68 8.45 -1.74 -1.08
C GLU A 68 9.25 -2.99 -0.67
N VAL A 69 8.60 -4.14 -0.52
CA VAL A 69 9.27 -5.42 -0.23
C VAL A 69 10.23 -5.82 -1.36
N ALA A 70 9.85 -5.61 -2.62
CA ALA A 70 10.71 -5.92 -3.75
C ALA A 70 11.96 -5.00 -3.78
N GLU A 71 11.77 -3.70 -3.55
CA GLU A 71 12.86 -2.71 -3.48
C GLU A 71 13.82 -2.99 -2.32
N LEU A 72 13.29 -3.30 -1.13
CA LEU A 72 14.09 -3.64 0.04
C LEU A 72 14.89 -4.93 -0.17
N ARG A 73 14.30 -5.96 -0.78
CA ARG A 73 15.02 -7.20 -1.14
C ARG A 73 16.17 -6.92 -2.10
N GLN A 74 15.92 -6.14 -3.15
CA GLN A 74 16.97 -5.76 -4.10
C GLN A 74 18.11 -4.99 -3.42
N LYS A 75 17.78 -4.09 -2.49
CA LYS A 75 18.77 -3.34 -1.72
C LYS A 75 19.59 -4.26 -0.80
N CYS A 76 18.94 -5.20 -0.11
CA CYS A 76 19.63 -6.20 0.70
C CYS A 76 20.59 -7.03 -0.14
N ASP A 77 20.17 -7.52 -1.30
CA ASP A 77 21.02 -8.33 -2.18
C ASP A 77 22.26 -7.56 -2.65
N ARG A 78 22.10 -6.29 -3.05
CA ARG A 78 23.24 -5.43 -3.42
C ARG A 78 24.20 -5.22 -2.26
N LEU A 79 23.68 -4.88 -1.08
CA LEU A 79 24.50 -4.66 0.11
C LEU A 79 25.23 -5.93 0.54
N MET A 80 24.61 -7.11 0.41
CA MET A 80 25.27 -8.39 0.70
C MET A 80 26.43 -8.66 -0.26
N GLU A 81 26.26 -8.42 -1.56
CA GLU A 81 27.35 -8.62 -2.53
C GLU A 81 28.48 -7.61 -2.30
N GLU A 82 28.16 -6.33 -2.06
CA GLU A 82 29.16 -5.32 -1.70
C GLU A 82 29.91 -5.70 -0.40
N ASN A 83 29.20 -6.19 0.62
CA ASN A 83 29.83 -6.60 1.88
C ASN A 83 30.78 -7.79 1.65
N LYS A 84 30.38 -8.75 0.82
CA LYS A 84 31.20 -9.90 0.45
C LYS A 84 32.44 -9.47 -0.34
N GLU A 85 32.31 -8.57 -1.30
CA GLU A 85 33.44 -8.00 -2.03
C GLU A 85 34.41 -7.25 -1.10
N LEU A 86 33.89 -6.42 -0.20
CA LEU A 86 34.70 -5.67 0.76
C LEU A 86 35.42 -6.60 1.72
N ARG A 87 34.77 -7.66 2.23
CA ARG A 87 35.40 -8.70 3.05
C ARG A 87 36.52 -9.42 2.30
N ASN A 88 36.29 -9.78 1.03
CA ASN A 88 37.32 -10.41 0.21
C ASN A 88 38.52 -9.49 -0.02
N LYS A 89 38.27 -8.19 -0.28
CA LYS A 89 39.33 -7.17 -0.39
C LYS A 89 40.09 -7.03 0.93
N LEU A 90 39.40 -6.96 2.08
CA LEU A 90 40.01 -6.93 3.42
C LEU A 90 40.91 -8.13 3.66
N LEU A 91 40.44 -9.35 3.36
CA LEU A 91 41.24 -10.58 3.44
C LEU A 91 42.51 -10.53 2.58
N HIS A 92 42.48 -9.86 1.43
CA HIS A 92 43.66 -9.66 0.59
C HIS A 92 44.63 -8.60 1.12
N TYR A 93 44.16 -7.65 1.94
CA TYR A 93 45.01 -6.65 2.60
C TYR A 93 45.45 -7.07 4.02
N GLU A 94 44.85 -8.11 4.60
CA GLU A 94 45.23 -8.72 5.89
C GLU A 94 46.25 -9.89 5.86
N PRO A 95 47.06 -10.19 4.83
CA PRO A 95 48.05 -11.27 4.96
C PRO A 95 49.36 -10.86 5.67
N ALA A 96 49.48 -9.66 6.27
CA ALA A 96 50.76 -9.24 6.89
C ALA A 96 50.69 -8.13 7.96
N GLN A 97 49.80 -8.23 8.96
CA GLN A 97 49.99 -7.49 10.21
C GLN A 97 49.81 -8.44 11.40
N GLY A 98 50.91 -9.10 11.80
CA GLY A 98 50.90 -9.92 13.00
C GLY A 98 52.08 -10.87 13.20
N ASP A 99 53.02 -10.99 12.24
CA ASP A 99 54.25 -11.75 12.46
C ASP A 99 55.46 -10.81 12.40
N GLY A 100 55.79 -10.23 13.56
CA GLY A 100 56.82 -9.21 13.64
C GLY A 100 56.96 -8.53 15.00
N ALA A 101 57.12 -9.32 16.06
CA ALA A 101 57.85 -8.87 17.25
C ALA A 101 58.45 -10.08 18.01
N PRO A 102 59.71 -10.47 17.72
CA PRO A 102 60.57 -11.12 18.70
C PRO A 102 61.46 -10.06 19.35
N GLU A 103 61.27 -9.83 20.66
CA GLU A 103 62.28 -9.73 21.74
C GLU A 103 61.66 -9.12 23.00
#